data_AF-A0A1I6JG68-F1
#
_entry.id   AF-A0A1I6JG68-F1
#
_cell.length_a   1.000
_cell.length_b   1.000
_cell.length_c   1.000
_cell.angle_alpha   90.00
_cell.angle_beta   90.00
_cell.angle_gamma   90.00
#
_symmetry.space_group_name_H-M   'P 1'
#
loop_
_entity.id
_entity.type
_entity.pdbx_description
1 polymer ?
#
loop_
_entity_poly.entity_id
_entity_poly.type
_entity_poly.pdbx_seq_one_letter_code
_entity_poly.pdbx_strand_id
1 'polypeptide(L)'
;MNMTFYIEKIILWLKNGDPRVLKFKNDKVNVITGNSKTGKTAVLEIIDYCLCGSESNISYEHIGENVLWYGLNFHINKKLYTIARGEFKNETNLSTDYYFSPVGEIPDLPWSTIGESQLKEIIEQEFSINTKVTFGYGGKTIKQNSKISYRYFMLFNTLSGDVIDHSKNYFDKMDLSRYREALPRIFDLALGITTIENLMIQDKIAIVERDIQKFEKDKNLLEKEIENRTTSLSIIIKKAKEAKIISPNLIEFDECVRDLKNILATGNLSLVEVKENKEIEELKQKKQKVEIQLTKLRRFKNRYATYKKSLGAEEVALKPIKYINSTFSDNISNDEYRQFLNVLEFELGNIKKAIKDKMPFEYGVDDKIEGLEKELSCIRAKLELMPDIDDTVKNDKERLISIGEIKTEFLKIINQEHSPDTVDESIRAKEKELLELKDVYNSPEESKATMIDALNDYVQTYIKVAESALDEYGAYLATFDYNKKVLKLRKSKATTTANITSSSDHLFMHLCLFLGMHQLIINNQVPYILPFLIVDQPSRPYFNNSTFDYNKSKENLSKKDDWNKVKEIFKLMDTYFDNILSENQHFQIILLEHVSTDAWKECNNIHLVEIFDGTNNALIPPKNN
;
A
#
# COMPACT_ATOMS: atom_id res chain seq x y z
N MET A 1 6.82 -5.12 32.42
CA MET A 1 5.80 -5.80 33.25
C MET A 1 4.66 -6.09 32.30
N ASN A 2 4.24 -7.36 32.15
CA ASN A 2 3.19 -7.71 31.19
C ASN A 2 1.89 -6.97 31.53
N MET A 3 1.20 -6.51 30.49
CA MET A 3 -0.14 -5.95 30.64
C MET A 3 -1.07 -7.00 31.24
N THR A 4 -1.84 -6.63 32.27
CA THR A 4 -2.87 -7.50 32.86
C THR A 4 -4.22 -6.85 32.68
N PHE A 5 -5.22 -7.60 32.21
CA PHE A 5 -6.58 -7.10 32.07
C PHE A 5 -7.58 -8.23 32.25
N TYR A 6 -8.66 -7.97 32.98
CA TYR A 6 -9.86 -8.80 32.92
C TYR A 6 -11.09 -8.00 33.35
N ILE A 7 -12.22 -8.28 32.72
CA ILE A 7 -13.51 -7.74 33.12
C ILE A 7 -14.00 -8.57 34.30
N GLU A 8 -14.33 -7.92 35.41
CA GLU A 8 -14.92 -8.57 36.59
C GLU A 8 -16.44 -8.58 36.48
N LYS A 9 -17.05 -7.46 36.06
CA LYS A 9 -18.49 -7.34 35.91
C LYS A 9 -18.89 -6.48 34.71
N ILE A 10 -20.01 -6.85 34.10
CA ILE A 10 -20.81 -5.95 33.27
C ILE A 10 -22.07 -5.59 34.06
N ILE A 11 -22.39 -4.29 34.13
CA ILE A 11 -23.54 -3.78 34.86
C ILE A 11 -24.41 -2.97 33.90
N LEU A 12 -25.72 -3.26 33.88
CA LEU A 12 -26.73 -2.43 33.23
C LEU A 12 -27.65 -1.85 34.29
N TRP A 13 -27.72 -0.53 34.38
CA TRP A 13 -28.70 0.13 35.24
C TRP A 13 -30.00 0.26 34.45
N LEU A 14 -31.00 -0.53 34.80
CA LEU A 14 -32.26 -0.60 34.07
C LEU A 14 -33.22 0.52 34.50
N LYS A 15 -34.15 0.89 33.61
CA LYS A 15 -35.18 1.91 33.89
C LYS A 15 -36.17 1.50 34.98
N ASN A 16 -36.30 0.20 35.26
CA ASN A 16 -37.13 -0.30 36.36
C ASN A 16 -36.47 -0.15 37.74
N GLY A 17 -35.20 0.31 37.80
CA GLY A 17 -34.46 0.56 39.03
C GLY A 17 -33.52 -0.57 39.45
N ASP A 18 -33.71 -1.80 38.94
CA ASP A 18 -32.88 -2.95 39.31
C ASP A 18 -31.67 -3.08 38.37
N PRO A 19 -30.43 -3.16 38.87
CA PRO A 19 -29.27 -3.38 38.02
C PRO A 19 -29.18 -4.84 37.55
N ARG A 20 -28.94 -5.05 36.26
CA ARG A 20 -28.51 -6.34 35.72
C ARG A 20 -27.00 -6.47 35.83
N VAL A 21 -26.51 -7.50 36.51
CA VAL A 21 -25.07 -7.72 36.69
C VAL A 21 -24.67 -9.09 36.14
N LEU A 22 -23.72 -9.11 35.20
CA LEU A 22 -23.03 -10.32 34.76
C LEU A 22 -21.66 -10.37 35.43
N LYS A 23 -21.34 -11.48 36.10
CA LYS A 23 -20.08 -11.66 36.84
C LYS A 23 -19.16 -12.63 36.11
N PHE A 24 -17.93 -12.20 35.87
CA PHE A 24 -16.92 -12.96 35.17
C PHE A 24 -15.80 -13.36 36.12
N LYS A 25 -15.07 -14.43 35.78
CA LYS A 25 -13.86 -14.87 36.47
C LYS A 25 -12.64 -14.54 35.64
N ASN A 26 -11.59 -14.10 36.31
CA ASN A 26 -10.26 -14.03 35.71
C ASN A 26 -9.76 -15.44 35.38
N ASP A 27 -8.82 -15.55 34.43
CA ASP A 27 -8.12 -16.80 34.10
C ASP A 27 -9.08 -17.95 33.72
N LYS A 28 -10.18 -17.61 33.06
CA LYS A 28 -11.20 -18.56 32.58
C LYS A 28 -11.78 -18.15 31.22
N VAL A 29 -12.29 -19.17 30.53
CA VAL A 29 -13.28 -19.01 29.45
C VAL A 29 -14.64 -18.81 30.10
N ASN A 30 -15.17 -17.61 30.04
CA ASN A 30 -16.44 -17.22 30.62
C ASN A 30 -17.55 -17.38 29.59
N VAL A 31 -18.45 -18.33 29.80
CA VAL A 31 -19.49 -18.69 28.82
C VAL A 31 -20.83 -18.11 29.23
N ILE A 32 -21.44 -17.33 28.34
CA ILE A 32 -22.85 -16.97 28.40
C ILE A 32 -23.56 -17.75 27.29
N THR A 33 -24.42 -18.70 27.66
CA THR A 33 -25.11 -19.56 26.70
C THR A 33 -26.62 -19.36 26.72
N GLY A 34 -27.37 -19.90 25.76
CA GLY A 34 -28.83 -20.00 25.82
C GLY A 34 -29.54 -19.80 24.48
N ASN A 35 -30.86 -19.59 24.52
CA ASN A 35 -31.70 -19.49 23.33
C ASN A 35 -31.39 -18.27 22.45
N SER A 36 -31.75 -18.32 21.18
CA SER A 36 -31.57 -17.18 20.26
C SER A 36 -32.40 -15.97 20.70
N LYS A 37 -31.96 -14.77 20.30
CA LYS A 37 -32.66 -13.48 20.57
C LYS A 37 -32.79 -13.09 22.06
N THR A 38 -31.88 -13.53 22.91
CA THR A 38 -31.86 -13.19 24.35
C THR A 38 -30.86 -12.10 24.74
N GLY A 39 -30.26 -11.42 23.76
CA GLY A 39 -29.34 -10.30 23.97
C GLY A 39 -27.87 -10.67 24.17
N LYS A 40 -27.46 -11.93 23.94
CA LYS A 40 -26.05 -12.37 24.08
C LYS A 40 -25.06 -11.53 23.28
N THR A 41 -25.25 -11.40 21.96
CA THR A 41 -24.37 -10.63 21.07
C THR A 41 -24.16 -9.19 21.52
N ALA A 42 -25.15 -8.59 22.18
CA ALA A 42 -25.03 -7.24 22.69
C ALA A 42 -24.00 -7.08 23.81
N VAL A 43 -23.58 -8.16 24.48
CA VAL A 43 -22.48 -8.13 25.45
C VAL A 43 -21.20 -7.58 24.82
N LEU A 44 -20.89 -7.98 23.58
CA LEU A 44 -19.75 -7.47 22.82
C LEU A 44 -19.90 -5.97 22.56
N GLU A 45 -21.07 -5.56 22.06
CA GLU A 45 -21.36 -4.16 21.76
C GLU A 45 -21.34 -3.27 23.02
N ILE A 46 -21.79 -3.80 24.16
CA ILE A 46 -21.76 -3.08 25.45
C ILE A 46 -20.33 -2.83 25.91
N ILE A 47 -19.45 -3.84 25.78
CA ILE A 47 -18.02 -3.66 26.09
C ILE A 47 -17.43 -2.58 25.17
N ASP A 48 -17.72 -2.65 23.86
CA ASP A 48 -17.22 -1.68 22.89
C ASP A 48 -17.75 -0.25 23.16
N TYR A 49 -19.02 -0.13 23.53
CA TYR A 49 -19.72 1.12 23.83
C TYR A 49 -19.15 1.80 25.07
N CYS A 50 -18.91 1.04 26.15
CA CYS A 50 -18.32 1.55 27.39
C CYS A 50 -16.86 1.98 27.22
N LEU A 51 -16.10 1.25 26.41
CA LEU A 51 -14.72 1.59 26.04
C LEU A 51 -14.67 2.68 24.95
N CYS A 52 -15.54 3.68 25.01
CA CYS A 52 -15.57 4.84 24.11
C CYS A 52 -15.68 4.51 22.60
N GLY A 53 -16.47 3.49 22.23
CA GLY A 53 -16.84 3.23 20.85
C GLY A 53 -17.52 4.45 20.22
N SER A 54 -17.11 4.83 19.00
CA SER A 54 -17.73 5.95 18.28
C SER A 54 -18.92 5.53 17.41
N GLU A 55 -19.15 4.22 17.29
CA GLU A 55 -20.26 3.55 16.63
C GLU A 55 -20.62 2.36 17.53
N SER A 56 -21.88 1.91 17.52
CA SER A 56 -22.36 0.81 18.37
C SER A 56 -23.62 0.22 17.75
N ASN A 57 -23.72 -1.11 17.70
CA ASN A 57 -24.84 -1.84 17.13
C ASN A 57 -25.77 -2.43 18.20
N ILE A 58 -25.80 -1.85 19.40
CA ILE A 58 -26.76 -2.22 20.45
C ILE A 58 -28.19 -2.02 19.91
N SER A 59 -29.02 -3.07 19.96
CA SER A 59 -30.42 -2.95 19.56
C SER A 59 -31.18 -2.02 20.50
N TYR A 60 -31.70 -0.91 19.97
CA TYR A 60 -32.48 0.03 20.76
C TYR A 60 -33.77 -0.62 21.28
N GLU A 61 -34.55 -1.27 20.41
CA GLU A 61 -35.84 -1.87 20.78
C GLU A 61 -35.71 -3.01 21.79
N HIS A 62 -34.64 -3.83 21.69
CA HIS A 62 -34.50 -4.99 22.58
C HIS A 62 -33.72 -4.68 23.87
N ILE A 63 -32.88 -3.64 23.87
CA ILE A 63 -31.95 -3.35 24.97
C ILE A 63 -32.00 -1.87 25.34
N GLY A 64 -31.72 -0.98 24.38
CA GLY A 64 -31.62 0.46 24.61
C GLY A 64 -32.81 1.08 25.33
N GLU A 65 -34.04 0.69 24.97
CA GLU A 65 -35.24 1.25 25.59
C GLU A 65 -35.33 1.00 27.10
N ASN A 66 -34.65 -0.04 27.60
CA ASN A 66 -34.76 -0.53 28.98
C ASN A 66 -33.56 -0.12 29.86
N VAL A 67 -32.48 0.43 29.30
CA VAL A 67 -31.21 0.67 30.01
C VAL A 67 -30.92 2.17 30.11
N LEU A 68 -30.64 2.66 31.32
CA LEU A 68 -30.20 4.04 31.59
C LEU A 68 -28.69 4.21 31.45
N TRP A 69 -27.92 3.23 31.92
CA TRP A 69 -26.46 3.24 31.88
C TRP A 69 -25.91 1.84 31.62
N TYR A 70 -24.82 1.80 30.86
CA TYR A 70 -24.05 0.61 30.55
C TYR A 70 -22.69 0.73 31.23
N GLY A 71 -22.22 -0.28 31.96
CA GLY A 71 -20.91 -0.18 32.61
C GLY A 71 -20.12 -1.46 32.69
N LEU A 72 -18.82 -1.26 32.86
CA LEU A 72 -17.78 -2.25 33.02
C LEU A 72 -17.05 -1.99 34.33
N ASN A 73 -16.86 -3.04 35.12
CA ASN A 73 -15.94 -3.06 36.25
C ASN A 73 -14.84 -4.06 35.92
N PHE A 74 -13.60 -3.60 35.82
CA PHE A 74 -12.50 -4.38 35.28
C PHE A 74 -11.17 -4.04 35.95
N HIS A 75 -10.26 -5.01 35.95
CA HIS A 75 -8.89 -4.81 36.41
C HIS A 75 -7.99 -4.51 35.21
N ILE A 76 -7.11 -3.53 35.34
CA ILE A 76 -6.05 -3.23 34.38
C ILE A 76 -4.79 -2.85 35.13
N ASN A 77 -3.65 -3.49 34.83
CA ASN A 77 -2.35 -3.22 35.47
C ASN A 77 -2.42 -3.10 37.02
N LYS A 78 -3.13 -4.04 37.68
CA LYS A 78 -3.39 -4.10 39.13
C LYS A 78 -4.30 -3.01 39.71
N LYS A 79 -4.93 -2.19 38.86
CA LYS A 79 -5.94 -1.19 39.26
C LYS A 79 -7.32 -1.71 38.92
N LEU A 80 -8.29 -1.45 39.80
CA LEU A 80 -9.70 -1.75 39.54
C LEU A 80 -10.39 -0.46 39.12
N TYR A 81 -10.99 -0.46 37.93
CA TYR A 81 -11.74 0.66 37.39
C TYR A 81 -13.21 0.30 37.18
N THR A 82 -14.07 1.30 37.33
CA THR A 82 -15.45 1.25 36.85
C THR A 82 -15.65 2.35 35.83
N ILE A 83 -16.13 1.99 34.65
CA ILE A 83 -16.58 2.92 33.62
C ILE A 83 -18.06 2.66 33.37
N ALA A 84 -18.87 3.71 33.26
CA ALA A 84 -20.20 3.59 32.69
C ALA A 84 -20.46 4.69 31.66
N ARG A 85 -21.26 4.38 30.64
CA ARG A 85 -21.71 5.29 29.60
C ARG A 85 -23.23 5.35 29.61
N GLY A 86 -23.78 6.56 29.47
CA GLY A 86 -25.22 6.80 29.55
C GLY A 86 -26.02 6.16 28.42
N GLU A 87 -27.34 6.36 28.50
CA GLU A 87 -28.36 5.75 27.64
C GLU A 87 -27.99 5.73 26.16
N PHE A 88 -28.11 4.56 25.54
CA PHE A 88 -27.96 4.39 24.11
C PHE A 88 -29.29 4.73 23.43
N LYS A 89 -29.30 5.78 22.62
CA LYS A 89 -30.50 6.25 21.91
C LYS A 89 -30.60 5.69 20.50
N ASN A 90 -29.51 5.79 19.73
CA ASN A 90 -29.38 5.20 18.40
C ASN A 90 -27.91 5.23 17.95
N GLU A 91 -27.63 4.62 16.81
CA GLU A 91 -26.28 4.45 16.25
C GLU A 91 -25.57 5.78 15.90
N THR A 92 -26.31 6.87 15.68
CA THR A 92 -25.75 8.18 15.27
C THR A 92 -25.63 9.18 16.43
N ASN A 93 -26.41 9.01 17.49
CA ASN A 93 -26.45 9.87 18.67
C ASN A 93 -26.11 9.06 19.93
N LEU A 94 -24.84 8.68 20.05
CA LEU A 94 -24.31 8.01 21.23
C LEU A 94 -24.22 8.96 22.42
N SER A 95 -24.35 8.44 23.65
CA SER A 95 -24.23 9.26 24.85
C SER A 95 -22.82 9.84 25.01
N THR A 96 -22.76 11.10 25.42
CA THR A 96 -21.54 11.80 25.84
C THR A 96 -21.35 11.78 27.35
N ASP A 97 -22.30 11.21 28.10
CA ASP A 97 -22.22 11.11 29.56
C ASP A 97 -21.42 9.89 29.96
N TYR A 98 -20.35 10.11 30.72
CA TYR A 98 -19.48 9.06 31.23
C TYR A 98 -19.32 9.18 32.75
N TYR A 99 -19.44 8.04 33.41
CA TYR A 99 -19.03 7.84 34.79
C TYR A 99 -17.70 7.09 34.79
N PHE A 100 -16.77 7.55 35.61
CA PHE A 100 -15.51 6.87 35.88
C PHE A 100 -15.20 6.86 37.37
N SER A 101 -14.80 5.69 37.87
CA SER A 101 -14.23 5.52 39.21
C SER A 101 -12.82 4.90 39.12
N PRO A 102 -11.77 5.61 39.61
CA PRO A 102 -10.40 5.11 39.60
C PRO A 102 -10.10 4.06 40.68
N VAL A 103 -11.07 3.80 41.57
CA VAL A 103 -10.97 2.81 42.65
C VAL A 103 -11.98 1.67 42.50
N GLY A 104 -12.71 1.63 41.38
CA GLY A 104 -13.64 0.54 41.10
C GLY A 104 -14.99 0.65 41.80
N GLU A 105 -15.35 1.82 42.32
CA GLU A 105 -16.65 2.04 42.94
C GLU A 105 -17.76 1.85 41.91
N ILE A 106 -18.82 1.13 42.28
CA ILE A 106 -20.01 0.92 41.46
C ILE A 106 -21.15 1.65 42.17
N PRO A 107 -21.67 2.76 41.62
CA PRO A 107 -22.73 3.51 42.25
C PRO A 107 -24.09 2.82 42.08
N ASP A 108 -25.05 3.12 42.96
CA ASP A 108 -26.43 2.65 42.83
C ASP A 108 -27.08 3.16 41.53
N LEU A 109 -26.79 4.40 41.14
CA LEU A 109 -27.12 4.97 39.82
C LEU A 109 -25.96 5.88 39.37
N PRO A 110 -25.40 5.69 38.16
CA PRO A 110 -24.30 6.53 37.69
C PRO A 110 -24.76 7.94 37.31
N TRP A 111 -23.82 8.88 37.37
CA TRP A 111 -23.95 10.24 36.85
C TRP A 111 -22.70 10.61 36.05
N SER A 112 -22.78 11.65 35.22
CA SER A 112 -21.63 12.10 34.43
C SER A 112 -20.56 12.69 35.37
N THR A 113 -19.39 12.06 35.44
CA THR A 113 -18.24 12.51 36.24
C THR A 113 -17.04 12.96 35.40
N ILE A 114 -16.98 12.57 34.12
CA ILE A 114 -15.84 12.84 33.25
C ILE A 114 -16.27 13.01 31.79
N GLY A 115 -15.54 13.82 31.02
CA GLY A 115 -15.73 13.90 29.56
C GLY A 115 -15.02 12.78 28.81
N GLU A 116 -15.51 12.43 27.62
CA GLU A 116 -14.94 11.34 26.79
C GLU A 116 -13.44 11.51 26.52
N SER A 117 -12.98 12.72 26.19
CA SER A 117 -11.57 13.00 25.91
C SER A 117 -10.67 12.73 27.12
N GLN A 118 -11.09 13.16 28.31
CA GLN A 118 -10.34 12.94 29.55
C GLN A 118 -10.33 11.46 29.93
N LEU A 119 -11.45 10.75 29.75
CA LEU A 119 -11.50 9.31 29.98
C LEU A 119 -10.56 8.56 29.02
N LYS A 120 -10.54 8.92 27.73
CA LYS A 120 -9.62 8.33 26.76
C LYS A 120 -8.16 8.54 27.17
N GLU A 121 -7.78 9.73 27.62
CA GLU A 121 -6.41 9.99 28.10
C GLU A 121 -6.02 9.08 29.26
N ILE A 122 -6.92 8.83 30.22
CA ILE A 122 -6.67 7.92 31.35
C ILE A 122 -6.49 6.49 30.86
N ILE A 123 -7.38 6.00 29.99
CA ILE A 123 -7.31 4.63 29.47
C ILE A 123 -6.08 4.44 28.59
N GLU A 124 -5.76 5.39 27.71
CA GLU A 124 -4.59 5.33 26.83
C GLU A 124 -3.27 5.19 27.60
N GLN A 125 -3.15 5.78 28.79
CA GLN A 125 -1.99 5.59 29.66
C GLN A 125 -1.80 4.13 30.09
N GLU A 126 -2.89 3.40 30.32
CA GLU A 126 -2.82 1.97 30.70
C GLU A 126 -2.36 1.08 29.54
N PHE A 127 -2.61 1.50 28.30
CA PHE A 127 -2.12 0.83 27.07
C PHE A 127 -0.69 1.25 26.69
N SER A 128 -0.01 2.03 27.53
CA SER A 128 1.28 2.66 27.20
C SER A 128 1.24 3.54 25.93
N ILE A 129 0.05 4.04 25.56
CA ILE A 129 -0.16 4.91 24.39
C ILE A 129 -0.08 6.37 24.84
N ASN A 130 1.10 6.98 24.64
CA ASN A 130 1.31 8.40 24.89
C ASN A 130 1.18 9.24 23.59
N THR A 131 1.39 10.55 23.67
CA THR A 131 1.33 11.48 22.53
C THR A 131 2.35 11.21 21.43
N LYS A 132 3.37 10.38 21.70
CA LYS A 132 4.40 9.99 20.73
C LYS A 132 3.91 8.87 19.81
N VAL A 133 2.89 8.11 20.20
CA VAL A 133 2.34 7.03 19.37
C VAL A 133 1.47 7.62 18.28
N THR A 134 2.06 7.99 17.14
CA THR A 134 1.35 8.63 16.02
C THR A 134 1.50 7.86 14.71
N PHE A 135 0.56 8.04 13.79
CA PHE A 135 0.71 7.56 12.42
C PHE A 135 1.69 8.43 11.65
N GLY A 136 2.79 7.83 11.22
CA GLY A 136 3.88 8.50 10.54
C GLY A 136 3.58 9.12 9.18
N TYR A 137 2.62 8.54 8.47
CA TYR A 137 2.10 9.03 7.21
C TYR A 137 0.57 9.05 7.22
N GLY A 138 0.01 10.06 6.54
CA GLY A 138 -1.43 10.17 6.36
C GLY A 138 -1.93 9.27 5.23
N GLY A 139 -3.22 8.96 5.26
CA GLY A 139 -3.94 8.45 4.12
C GLY A 139 -5.29 9.13 4.00
N LYS A 140 -6.30 8.41 3.50
CA LYS A 140 -7.59 9.02 3.15
C LYS A 140 -8.40 9.39 4.39
N THR A 141 -8.35 8.57 5.43
CA THR A 141 -9.14 8.76 6.65
C THR A 141 -8.26 9.11 7.85
N ILE A 142 -7.04 8.59 7.91
CA ILE A 142 -6.11 8.85 9.02
C ILE A 142 -5.16 9.98 8.63
N LYS A 143 -5.11 11.03 9.44
CA LYS A 143 -4.20 12.16 9.21
C LYS A 143 -2.77 11.81 9.62
N GLN A 144 -1.80 12.35 8.91
CA GLN A 144 -0.39 12.27 9.30
C GLN A 144 -0.19 12.88 10.69
N ASN A 145 0.67 12.27 11.50
CA ASN A 145 0.97 12.65 12.89
C ASN A 145 -0.24 12.63 13.83
N SER A 146 -1.36 12.02 13.42
CA SER A 146 -2.48 11.78 14.34
C SER A 146 -2.13 10.66 15.32
N LYS A 147 -2.55 10.81 16.58
CA LYS A 147 -2.34 9.82 17.64
C LYS A 147 -3.04 8.51 17.29
N ILE A 148 -2.35 7.38 17.47
CA ILE A 148 -2.94 6.05 17.35
C ILE A 148 -3.83 5.81 18.57
N SER A 149 -5.13 5.63 18.35
CA SER A 149 -6.07 5.33 19.43
C SER A 149 -5.95 3.87 19.88
N TYR A 150 -6.06 3.62 21.19
CA TYR A 150 -6.14 2.25 21.76
C TYR A 150 -7.26 1.42 21.12
N ARG A 151 -8.32 2.10 20.65
CA ARG A 151 -9.48 1.49 19.99
C ARG A 151 -9.11 0.67 18.76
N TYR A 152 -8.05 1.03 18.04
CA TYR A 152 -7.61 0.24 16.88
C TYR A 152 -7.07 -1.13 17.30
N PHE A 153 -6.46 -1.24 18.49
CA PHE A 153 -5.95 -2.49 19.02
C PHE A 153 -7.05 -3.46 19.48
N MET A 154 -8.27 -2.95 19.72
CA MET A 154 -9.44 -3.81 20.00
C MET A 154 -9.76 -4.77 18.85
N LEU A 155 -9.26 -4.54 17.63
CA LEU A 155 -9.35 -5.49 16.51
C LEU A 155 -8.79 -6.88 16.85
N PHE A 156 -7.83 -6.97 17.78
CA PHE A 156 -7.24 -8.23 18.22
C PHE A 156 -8.05 -8.89 19.35
N ASN A 157 -8.99 -8.16 19.97
CA ASN A 157 -9.72 -8.59 21.16
C ASN A 157 -11.16 -9.02 20.86
N THR A 158 -11.61 -8.97 19.61
CA THR A 158 -12.97 -9.32 19.21
C THR A 158 -12.99 -10.30 18.04
N LEU A 159 -13.89 -11.27 18.11
CA LEU A 159 -14.31 -12.13 17.01
C LEU A 159 -15.84 -12.15 16.99
N SER A 160 -16.45 -11.28 16.19
CA SER A 160 -17.91 -11.26 16.00
C SER A 160 -18.41 -12.46 15.20
N GLY A 161 -19.70 -12.76 15.34
CA GLY A 161 -20.34 -13.85 14.60
C GLY A 161 -20.31 -13.67 13.07
N ASP A 162 -20.07 -12.46 12.55
CA ASP A 162 -20.00 -12.18 11.11
C ASP A 162 -18.58 -12.32 10.53
N VAL A 163 -17.57 -12.35 11.40
CA VAL A 163 -16.17 -12.51 11.01
C VAL A 163 -15.68 -13.93 11.26
N ILE A 164 -16.16 -14.58 12.32
CA ILE A 164 -15.56 -15.79 12.87
C ILE A 164 -15.43 -16.97 11.89
N ASP A 165 -16.26 -17.07 10.86
CA ASP A 165 -16.20 -18.10 9.80
C ASP A 165 -15.89 -17.52 8.40
N HIS A 166 -15.51 -16.24 8.33
CA HIS A 166 -15.32 -15.54 7.07
C HIS A 166 -14.01 -15.95 6.39
N SER A 167 -14.08 -16.29 5.10
CA SER A 167 -12.93 -16.79 4.31
C SER A 167 -11.82 -15.79 3.97
N LYS A 168 -12.03 -14.48 4.18
CA LYS A 168 -11.14 -13.41 3.66
C LYS A 168 -10.80 -12.33 4.68
N ASN A 169 -11.70 -12.04 5.62
CA ASN A 169 -11.50 -11.02 6.63
C ASN A 169 -11.39 -11.72 7.98
N TYR A 170 -10.28 -11.52 8.68
CA TYR A 170 -10.03 -12.14 9.99
C TYR A 170 -10.24 -11.18 11.17
N PHE A 171 -10.42 -9.89 10.88
CA PHE A 171 -10.56 -8.86 11.90
C PHE A 171 -11.91 -8.19 11.74
N ASP A 172 -12.53 -7.82 12.87
CA ASP A 172 -13.78 -7.04 12.89
C ASP A 172 -13.60 -5.64 12.29
N LYS A 173 -14.71 -4.95 12.02
CA LYS A 173 -14.74 -3.54 11.60
C LYS A 173 -14.00 -3.24 10.27
N MET A 174 -13.73 -4.25 9.45
CA MET A 174 -13.07 -4.10 8.14
C MET A 174 -13.97 -3.46 7.07
N ASP A 175 -15.26 -3.29 7.34
CA ASP A 175 -16.17 -2.44 6.56
C ASP A 175 -15.80 -0.95 6.70
N LEU A 176 -15.34 -0.52 7.87
CA LEU A 176 -14.96 0.86 8.17
C LEU A 176 -13.59 1.23 7.57
N SER A 177 -13.53 2.32 6.80
CA SER A 177 -12.30 2.73 6.10
C SER A 177 -11.14 3.02 7.05
N ARG A 178 -11.43 3.65 8.19
CA ARG A 178 -10.42 3.98 9.22
C ARG A 178 -9.73 2.74 9.80
N TYR A 179 -10.44 1.64 10.00
CA TYR A 179 -9.87 0.41 10.55
C TYR A 179 -9.09 -0.36 9.48
N ARG A 180 -9.57 -0.37 8.23
CA ARG A 180 -8.80 -0.90 7.09
C ARG A 180 -7.47 -0.17 6.88
N GLU A 181 -7.45 1.14 7.09
CA GLU A 181 -6.24 1.95 6.99
C GLU A 181 -5.31 1.77 8.21
N ALA A 182 -5.88 1.59 9.40
CA ALA A 182 -5.13 1.41 10.65
C ALA A 182 -4.49 0.02 10.76
N LEU A 183 -5.21 -1.06 10.43
CA LEU A 183 -4.76 -2.44 10.69
C LEU A 183 -3.34 -2.71 10.16
N PRO A 184 -2.99 -2.44 8.89
CA PRO A 184 -1.63 -2.68 8.40
C PRO A 184 -0.54 -1.92 9.17
N ARG A 185 -0.88 -0.75 9.75
CA ARG A 185 0.06 0.13 10.45
C ARG A 185 0.26 -0.27 11.91
N ILE A 186 -0.80 -0.74 12.56
CA ILE A 186 -0.73 -1.16 13.96
C ILE A 186 -0.35 -2.63 14.12
N PHE A 187 -0.43 -3.44 13.06
CA PHE A 187 -0.15 -4.88 13.12
C PHE A 187 1.28 -5.19 13.58
N ASP A 188 2.25 -4.41 13.10
CA ASP A 188 3.65 -4.61 13.48
C ASP A 188 3.90 -4.23 14.94
N LEU A 189 3.24 -3.18 15.43
CA LEU A 189 3.26 -2.82 16.85
C LEU A 189 2.57 -3.89 17.70
N ALA A 190 1.44 -4.43 17.22
CA ALA A 190 0.66 -5.44 17.92
C ALA A 190 1.44 -6.75 18.10
N LEU A 191 2.18 -7.21 17.09
CA LEU A 191 3.01 -8.42 17.20
C LEU A 191 4.39 -8.18 17.82
N GLY A 192 4.78 -6.93 18.05
CA GLY A 192 6.12 -6.57 18.52
C GLY A 192 7.21 -6.70 17.43
N ILE A 193 6.84 -6.61 16.16
CA ILE A 193 7.78 -6.58 15.01
C ILE A 193 8.58 -5.27 14.98
N THR A 194 7.95 -4.17 15.40
CA THR A 194 8.57 -2.85 15.47
C THR A 194 8.20 -2.15 16.76
N THR A 195 8.95 -1.11 17.11
CA THR A 195 8.64 -0.24 18.26
C THR A 195 8.20 1.15 17.79
N ILE A 196 7.63 1.93 18.72
CA ILE A 196 7.26 3.33 18.43
C ILE A 196 8.49 4.14 18.06
N GLU A 197 9.61 3.95 18.77
CA GLU A 197 10.87 4.64 18.50
C GLU A 197 11.34 4.34 17.07
N ASN A 198 11.25 3.08 16.64
CA ASN A 198 11.67 2.67 15.31
C ASN A 198 10.77 3.25 14.21
N LEU A 199 9.45 3.31 14.44
CA LEU A 199 8.52 4.02 13.54
C LEU A 199 8.84 5.51 13.43
N MET A 200 9.16 6.17 14.55
CA MET A 200 9.56 7.58 14.52
C MET A 200 10.84 7.82 13.72
N ILE A 201 11.81 6.92 13.84
CA ILE A 201 13.05 7.00 13.07
C ILE A 201 12.74 6.81 11.58
N GLN A 202 11.88 5.84 11.24
CA GLN A 202 11.44 5.61 9.86
C GLN A 202 10.77 6.85 9.25
N ASP A 203 9.93 7.55 10.00
CA ASP A 203 9.27 8.77 9.53
C ASP A 203 10.25 9.91 9.29
N LYS A 204 11.23 10.07 10.20
CA LYS A 204 12.31 11.05 10.03
C LYS A 204 13.13 10.73 8.79
N ILE A 205 13.49 9.46 8.57
CA ILE A 205 14.16 8.99 7.35
C ILE A 205 13.34 9.41 6.12
N ALA A 206 12.04 9.13 6.10
CA ALA A 206 11.18 9.47 4.97
C ALA A 206 11.02 10.98 4.72
N ILE A 207 11.15 11.82 5.76
CA ILE A 207 11.18 13.28 5.63
C ILE A 207 12.52 13.73 5.03
N VAL A 208 13.63 13.25 5.60
CA VAL A 208 14.99 13.60 5.13
C VAL A 208 15.21 13.17 3.68
N GLU A 209 14.75 11.97 3.29
CA GLU A 209 14.82 11.50 1.89
C GLU A 209 14.01 12.38 0.93
N ARG A 210 12.84 12.88 1.36
CA ARG A 210 12.04 13.85 0.57
C ARG A 210 12.75 15.20 0.44
N ASP A 211 13.39 15.67 1.50
CA ASP A 211 14.17 16.91 1.47
C ASP A 211 15.36 16.79 0.51
N ILE A 212 16.09 15.66 0.55
CA ILE A 212 17.19 15.36 -0.37
C ILE A 212 16.68 15.39 -1.82
N GLN A 213 15.59 14.67 -2.14
CA GLN A 213 15.00 14.66 -3.48
C GLN A 213 14.60 16.06 -3.96
N LYS A 214 14.10 16.91 -3.05
CA LYS A 214 13.76 18.29 -3.37
C LYS A 214 15.02 19.10 -3.71
N PHE A 215 16.06 19.02 -2.88
CA PHE A 215 17.31 19.73 -3.14
C PHE A 215 18.02 19.24 -4.40
N GLU A 216 18.00 17.93 -4.69
CA GLU A 216 18.51 17.38 -5.95
C GLU A 216 17.76 17.94 -7.16
N LYS A 217 16.43 18.10 -7.05
CA LYS A 217 15.63 18.71 -8.11
C LYS A 217 15.98 20.19 -8.31
N ASP A 218 16.14 20.93 -7.22
CA ASP A 218 16.52 22.35 -7.27
C ASP A 218 17.94 22.52 -7.86
N LYS A 219 18.88 21.64 -7.51
CA LYS A 219 20.22 21.58 -8.12
C LYS A 219 20.16 21.35 -9.63
N ASN A 220 19.40 20.35 -10.09
CA ASN A 220 19.24 20.07 -11.52
C ASN A 220 18.63 21.25 -12.30
N LEU A 221 17.75 22.04 -11.67
CA LEU A 221 17.20 23.25 -12.28
C LEU A 221 18.28 24.34 -12.41
N LEU A 222 19.07 24.56 -11.36
CA LEU A 222 20.18 25.52 -11.38
C LEU A 222 21.25 25.14 -12.41
N GLU A 223 21.62 23.85 -12.50
CA GLU A 223 22.58 23.36 -13.50
C GLU A 223 22.09 23.63 -14.94
N LYS A 224 20.80 23.39 -15.22
CA LYS A 224 20.19 23.72 -16.51
C LYS A 224 20.16 25.22 -16.79
N GLU A 225 19.90 26.05 -15.78
CA GLU A 225 19.96 27.50 -15.91
C GLU A 225 21.37 27.97 -16.27
N ILE A 226 22.40 27.41 -15.60
CA ILE A 226 23.81 27.68 -15.89
C ILE A 226 24.20 27.22 -17.31
N GLU A 227 23.76 26.03 -17.74
CA GLU A 227 24.02 25.51 -19.09
C GLU A 227 23.36 26.38 -20.17
N ASN A 228 22.10 26.76 -19.97
CA ASN A 228 21.37 27.66 -20.86
C ASN A 228 22.04 29.04 -20.94
N ARG A 229 22.53 29.55 -19.79
CA ARG A 229 23.28 30.81 -19.72
C ARG A 229 24.56 30.73 -20.54
N THR A 230 25.32 29.65 -20.37
CA THR A 230 26.58 29.41 -21.07
C THR A 230 26.38 29.30 -22.58
N THR A 231 25.33 28.59 -23.01
CA THR A 231 24.93 28.48 -24.42
C THR A 231 24.54 29.84 -25.00
N SER A 232 23.73 30.61 -24.28
CA SER A 232 23.29 31.94 -24.70
C SER A 232 24.46 32.92 -24.80
N LEU A 233 25.38 32.90 -23.85
CA LEU A 233 26.63 33.67 -23.90
C LEU A 233 27.51 33.27 -25.07
N SER A 234 27.60 31.97 -25.39
CA SER A 234 28.36 31.47 -26.55
C SER A 234 27.79 32.00 -27.86
N ILE A 235 26.46 32.08 -27.99
CA ILE A 235 25.78 32.69 -29.15
C ILE A 235 26.09 34.19 -29.24
N ILE A 236 26.10 34.91 -28.11
CA ILE A 236 26.46 36.33 -28.09
C ILE A 236 27.93 36.54 -28.47
N ILE A 237 28.84 35.72 -27.95
CA ILE A 237 30.27 35.75 -28.32
C ILE A 237 30.43 35.50 -29.81
N LYS A 238 29.70 34.54 -30.37
CA LYS A 238 29.66 34.28 -31.81
C LYS A 238 29.24 35.54 -32.58
N LYS A 239 28.09 36.14 -32.25
CA LYS A 239 27.61 37.39 -32.89
C LYS A 239 28.65 38.51 -32.77
N ALA A 240 29.32 38.63 -31.62
CA ALA A 240 30.34 39.65 -31.38
C ALA A 240 31.60 39.45 -32.24
N LYS A 241 32.02 38.19 -32.46
CA LYS A 241 33.10 37.84 -33.40
C LYS A 241 32.70 38.14 -34.85
N GLU A 242 31.49 37.79 -35.27
CA GLU A 242 30.95 38.07 -36.61
C GLU A 242 30.75 39.58 -36.89
N ALA A 243 30.44 40.34 -35.85
CA ALA A 243 30.37 41.81 -35.88
C ALA A 243 31.74 42.49 -35.82
N LYS A 244 32.84 41.71 -35.71
CA LYS A 244 34.22 42.22 -35.58
C LYS A 244 34.38 43.15 -34.36
N ILE A 245 33.66 42.86 -33.27
CA ILE A 245 33.72 43.60 -32.00
C ILE A 245 34.84 43.04 -31.13
N ILE A 246 34.96 41.71 -31.03
CA ILE A 246 36.04 41.00 -30.33
C ILE A 246 36.89 40.19 -31.31
N SER A 247 38.12 39.82 -30.91
CA SER A 247 39.04 39.09 -31.78
C SER A 247 38.55 37.65 -32.10
N PRO A 248 38.56 37.24 -33.37
CA PRO A 248 38.33 35.86 -33.79
C PRO A 248 39.28 34.84 -33.17
N ASN A 249 40.52 35.28 -32.86
CA ASN A 249 41.59 34.41 -32.36
C ASN A 249 41.48 34.12 -30.85
N LEU A 250 40.57 34.78 -30.13
CA LEU A 250 40.26 34.44 -28.74
C LEU A 250 39.47 33.13 -28.71
N ILE A 251 40.07 32.08 -28.16
CA ILE A 251 39.44 30.74 -28.11
C ILE A 251 38.79 30.50 -26.74
N GLU A 252 39.41 30.97 -25.66
CA GLU A 252 38.91 30.75 -24.31
C GLU A 252 37.61 31.53 -24.04
N PHE A 253 36.61 30.84 -23.52
CA PHE A 253 35.27 31.39 -23.27
C PHE A 253 35.30 32.56 -22.29
N ASP A 254 35.97 32.39 -21.15
CA ASP A 254 36.04 33.42 -20.10
C ASP A 254 36.80 34.67 -20.57
N GLU A 255 37.82 34.50 -21.41
CA GLU A 255 38.54 35.62 -22.03
C GLU A 255 37.66 36.37 -23.02
N CYS A 256 36.86 35.66 -23.84
CA CYS A 256 35.87 36.27 -24.73
C CYS A 256 34.82 37.08 -23.97
N VAL A 257 34.30 36.54 -22.86
CA VAL A 257 33.33 37.25 -21.99
C VAL A 257 33.95 38.49 -21.37
N ARG A 258 35.19 38.40 -20.88
CA ARG A 258 35.93 39.52 -20.28
C ARG A 258 36.21 40.63 -21.29
N ASP A 259 36.68 40.27 -22.48
CA ASP A 259 36.98 41.23 -23.54
C ASP A 259 35.71 41.93 -24.03
N LEU A 260 34.64 41.15 -24.26
CA LEU A 260 33.33 41.70 -24.62
C LEU A 260 32.80 42.65 -23.53
N LYS A 261 32.92 42.28 -22.24
CA LYS A 261 32.50 43.14 -21.12
C LYS A 261 33.28 44.47 -21.10
N ASN A 262 34.58 44.44 -21.37
CA ASN A 262 35.42 45.64 -21.42
C ASN A 262 35.07 46.57 -22.59
N ILE A 263 34.84 46.01 -23.78
CA ILE A 263 34.48 46.78 -24.98
C ILE A 263 33.08 47.40 -24.82
N LEU A 264 32.11 46.65 -24.29
CA LEU A 264 30.76 47.15 -24.03
C LEU A 264 30.71 48.26 -22.95
N ALA A 265 31.69 48.29 -22.04
CA ALA A 265 31.83 49.31 -21.00
C ALA A 265 32.55 50.57 -21.49
N THR A 266 33.61 50.42 -22.28
CA THR A 266 34.49 51.54 -22.71
C THR A 266 34.11 52.13 -24.06
N GLY A 267 33.44 51.38 -24.94
CA GLY A 267 33.09 51.80 -26.29
C GLY A 267 34.26 51.86 -27.28
N ASN A 268 35.47 51.45 -26.87
CA ASN A 268 36.66 51.48 -27.71
C ASN A 268 36.71 50.28 -28.65
N LEU A 269 36.54 50.53 -29.95
CA LEU A 269 36.68 49.54 -31.02
C LEU A 269 38.14 49.48 -31.49
N SER A 270 38.80 48.34 -31.34
CA SER A 270 40.07 48.06 -32.01
C SER A 270 39.85 47.59 -33.46
N LEU A 271 40.83 47.84 -34.33
CA LEU A 271 40.92 47.19 -35.64
C LEU A 271 41.32 45.73 -35.42
N VAL A 272 40.48 44.81 -35.86
CA VAL A 272 40.69 43.37 -35.68
C VAL A 272 41.15 42.79 -37.01
N GLU A 273 42.36 42.22 -37.05
CA GLU A 273 42.86 41.52 -38.24
C GLU A 273 42.01 40.28 -38.53
N VAL A 274 41.63 40.13 -39.80
CA VAL A 274 40.82 39.02 -40.30
C VAL A 274 41.75 37.90 -40.74
N LYS A 275 41.48 36.67 -40.26
CA LYS A 275 41.97 35.45 -40.91
C LYS A 275 40.77 34.61 -41.31
N GLU A 276 40.78 34.15 -42.56
CA GLU A 276 39.82 33.18 -43.07
C GLU A 276 39.73 31.97 -42.13
N ASN A 277 38.52 31.64 -41.69
CA ASN A 277 38.27 30.45 -40.91
C ASN A 277 38.10 29.25 -41.85
N LYS A 278 39.22 28.69 -42.34
CA LYS A 278 39.22 27.54 -43.25
C LYS A 278 38.39 26.35 -42.74
N GLU A 279 38.30 26.19 -41.41
CA GLU A 279 37.55 25.11 -40.77
C GLU A 279 36.03 25.26 -40.95
N ILE A 280 35.49 26.49 -41.00
CA ILE A 280 34.05 26.70 -41.22
C ILE A 280 33.66 26.39 -42.66
N GLU A 281 34.53 26.73 -43.61
CA GLU A 281 34.36 26.47 -45.03
C GLU A 281 34.34 24.95 -45.29
N GLU A 282 35.28 24.22 -44.67
CA GLU A 282 35.34 22.76 -44.71
C GLU A 282 34.09 22.10 -44.12
N LEU A 283 33.58 22.59 -42.99
CA LEU A 283 32.36 22.08 -42.37
C LEU A 283 31.11 22.39 -43.20
N LYS A 284 31.01 23.57 -43.83
CA LYS A 284 29.94 23.92 -44.78
C LYS A 284 29.94 23.00 -46.00
N GLN A 285 31.12 22.74 -46.57
CA GLN A 285 31.28 21.79 -47.68
C GLN A 285 30.92 20.36 -47.26
N LYS A 286 31.34 19.94 -46.05
CA LYS A 286 31.00 18.62 -45.51
C LYS A 286 29.49 18.47 -45.28
N LYS A 287 28.83 19.49 -44.73
CA LYS A 287 27.37 19.56 -44.57
C LYS A 287 26.67 19.35 -45.91
N GLN A 288 27.06 20.11 -46.94
CA GLN A 288 26.46 19.99 -48.28
C GLN A 288 26.64 18.57 -48.86
N LYS A 289 27.84 17.96 -48.70
CA LYS A 289 28.09 16.58 -49.15
C LYS A 289 27.16 15.58 -48.47
N VAL A 290 27.00 15.67 -47.14
CA VAL A 290 26.11 14.79 -46.36
C VAL A 290 24.64 15.00 -46.74
N GLU A 291 24.19 16.24 -46.92
CA GLU A 291 22.82 16.56 -47.34
C GLU A 291 22.50 16.03 -48.75
N ILE A 292 23.46 16.12 -49.68
CA ILE A 292 23.33 15.53 -51.03
C ILE A 292 23.23 14.00 -50.95
N GLN A 293 24.06 13.36 -50.12
CA GLN A 293 24.03 11.90 -49.93
C GLN A 293 22.70 11.43 -49.34
N LEU A 294 22.21 12.10 -48.28
CA LEU A 294 20.90 11.83 -47.69
C LEU A 294 19.78 11.98 -48.71
N THR A 295 19.82 13.04 -49.52
CA THR A 295 18.82 13.27 -50.57
C THR A 295 18.82 12.13 -51.61
N LYS A 296 20.00 11.67 -52.04
CA LYS A 296 20.14 10.54 -52.98
C LYS A 296 19.59 9.24 -52.38
N LEU A 297 19.95 8.92 -51.14
CA LEU A 297 19.48 7.70 -50.46
C LEU A 297 17.97 7.72 -50.21
N ARG A 298 17.40 8.83 -49.77
CA ARG A 298 15.95 8.99 -49.59
C ARG A 298 15.20 8.88 -50.91
N ARG A 299 15.70 9.50 -51.99
CA ARG A 299 15.14 9.35 -53.34
C ARG A 299 15.18 7.90 -53.81
N PHE A 300 16.29 7.20 -53.59
CA PHE A 300 16.41 5.78 -53.91
C PHE A 300 15.39 4.94 -53.13
N LYS A 301 15.31 5.11 -51.80
CA LYS A 301 14.35 4.42 -50.93
C LYS A 301 12.91 4.61 -51.41
N ASN A 302 12.53 5.85 -51.73
CA ASN A 302 11.19 6.16 -52.23
C ASN A 302 10.91 5.52 -53.59
N ARG A 303 11.84 5.60 -54.55
CA ARG A 303 11.68 4.94 -55.86
C ARG A 303 11.56 3.43 -55.72
N TYR A 304 12.34 2.84 -54.83
CA TYR A 304 12.31 1.41 -54.58
C TYR A 304 11.00 0.95 -53.92
N ALA A 305 10.48 1.73 -52.97
CA ALA A 305 9.17 1.49 -52.37
C ALA A 305 8.06 1.56 -53.42
N THR A 306 8.10 2.55 -54.33
CA THR A 306 7.15 2.65 -55.45
C THR A 306 7.27 1.46 -56.39
N TYR A 307 8.49 1.00 -56.69
CA TYR A 307 8.71 -0.21 -57.50
C TYR A 307 8.12 -1.47 -56.85
N LYS A 308 8.38 -1.72 -55.55
CA LYS A 308 7.74 -2.85 -54.83
C LYS A 308 6.23 -2.74 -54.78
N LYS A 309 5.68 -1.53 -54.68
CA LYS A 309 4.22 -1.30 -54.74
C LYS A 309 3.65 -1.65 -56.12
N SER A 310 4.36 -1.33 -57.21
CA SER A 310 3.98 -1.73 -58.58
C SER A 310 3.97 -3.25 -58.73
N LEU A 311 5.04 -3.91 -58.28
CA LEU A 311 5.11 -5.38 -58.29
C LEU A 311 3.96 -6.03 -57.52
N GLY A 312 3.59 -5.47 -56.35
CA GLY A 312 2.44 -5.96 -55.59
C GLY A 312 1.10 -5.79 -56.32
N ALA A 313 0.92 -4.71 -57.07
CA ALA A 313 -0.28 -4.51 -57.90
C ALA A 313 -0.33 -5.51 -59.08
N GLU A 314 0.81 -5.77 -59.72
CA GLU A 314 0.96 -6.77 -60.77
C GLU A 314 0.71 -8.20 -60.24
N GLU A 315 1.17 -8.53 -59.03
CA GLU A 315 0.88 -9.81 -58.39
C GLU A 315 -0.62 -10.02 -58.18
N VAL A 316 -1.32 -8.99 -57.68
CA VAL A 316 -2.77 -9.04 -57.45
C VAL A 316 -3.52 -9.22 -58.78
N ALA A 317 -3.11 -8.50 -59.82
CA ALA A 317 -3.71 -8.61 -61.15
C ALA A 317 -3.54 -10.01 -61.77
N LEU A 318 -2.39 -10.66 -61.55
CA LEU A 318 -2.09 -12.00 -62.08
C LEU A 318 -2.58 -13.15 -61.18
N LYS A 319 -3.01 -12.87 -59.94
CA LYS A 319 -3.48 -13.88 -58.97
C LYS A 319 -4.63 -14.78 -59.47
N PRO A 320 -5.62 -14.29 -60.26
CA PRO A 320 -6.71 -15.12 -60.80
C PRO A 320 -6.24 -16.29 -61.67
N ILE A 321 -5.03 -16.23 -62.23
CA ILE A 321 -4.48 -17.26 -63.12
C ILE A 321 -4.35 -18.60 -62.40
N LYS A 322 -4.08 -18.60 -61.09
CA LYS A 322 -4.06 -19.82 -60.29
C LYS A 322 -5.43 -20.52 -60.25
N TYR A 323 -6.49 -19.73 -60.10
CA TYR A 323 -7.86 -20.25 -60.11
C TYR A 323 -8.24 -20.75 -61.52
N ILE A 324 -7.88 -19.98 -62.55
CA ILE A 324 -8.13 -20.37 -63.95
C ILE A 324 -7.44 -21.70 -64.27
N ASN A 325 -6.16 -21.85 -63.93
CA ASN A 325 -5.42 -23.10 -64.13
C ASN A 325 -5.96 -24.24 -63.27
N SER A 326 -6.36 -24.02 -62.01
CA SER A 326 -6.84 -25.10 -61.15
C SER A 326 -8.24 -25.62 -61.50
N THR A 327 -9.08 -24.78 -62.11
CA THR A 327 -10.52 -25.07 -62.30
C THR A 327 -10.87 -25.38 -63.75
N PHE A 328 -10.12 -24.85 -64.72
CA PHE A 328 -10.44 -24.96 -66.14
C PHE A 328 -9.36 -25.68 -66.97
N SER A 329 -8.28 -26.17 -66.37
CA SER A 329 -7.19 -26.90 -67.06
C SER A 329 -7.68 -28.00 -68.00
N ASP A 330 -8.71 -28.72 -67.57
CA ASP A 330 -9.21 -29.92 -68.22
C ASP A 330 -10.13 -29.62 -69.41
N ASN A 331 -10.66 -28.39 -69.48
CA ASN A 331 -11.61 -27.94 -70.52
C ASN A 331 -10.98 -27.03 -71.59
N ILE A 332 -9.67 -26.76 -71.51
CA ILE A 332 -8.95 -25.93 -72.49
C ILE A 332 -8.31 -26.84 -73.54
N SER A 333 -8.94 -26.94 -74.71
CA SER A 333 -8.51 -27.79 -75.84
C SER A 333 -7.45 -27.15 -76.75
N ASN A 334 -7.17 -25.84 -76.60
CA ASN A 334 -6.24 -25.09 -77.45
C ASN A 334 -4.85 -24.96 -76.77
N ASP A 335 -3.80 -25.43 -77.46
CA ASP A 335 -2.43 -25.46 -76.95
C ASP A 335 -1.80 -24.06 -76.79
N GLU A 336 -2.10 -23.12 -77.70
CA GLU A 336 -1.61 -21.74 -77.62
C GLU A 336 -2.10 -21.03 -76.35
N TYR A 337 -3.34 -21.31 -75.94
CA TYR A 337 -3.93 -20.73 -74.73
C TYR A 337 -3.28 -21.28 -73.46
N ARG A 338 -2.91 -22.57 -73.45
CA ARG A 338 -2.17 -23.20 -72.33
C ARG A 338 -0.77 -22.61 -72.20
N GLN A 339 -0.08 -22.38 -73.32
CA GLN A 339 1.24 -21.73 -73.31
C GLN A 339 1.15 -20.31 -72.75
N PHE A 340 0.15 -19.53 -73.15
CA PHE A 340 -0.08 -18.18 -72.63
C PHE A 340 -0.30 -18.17 -71.11
N LEU A 341 -1.15 -19.06 -70.59
CA LEU A 341 -1.40 -19.16 -69.14
C LEU A 341 -0.16 -19.58 -68.36
N ASN A 342 0.66 -20.50 -68.90
CA ASN A 342 1.91 -20.92 -68.29
C ASN A 342 2.95 -19.78 -68.22
N VAL A 343 3.04 -18.94 -69.25
CA VAL A 343 3.90 -17.74 -69.24
C VAL A 343 3.48 -16.79 -68.12
N LEU A 344 2.18 -16.53 -67.98
CA LEU A 344 1.69 -15.64 -66.94
C LEU A 344 1.82 -16.24 -65.52
N GLU A 345 1.69 -17.56 -65.37
CA GLU A 345 1.96 -18.23 -64.09
C GLU A 345 3.47 -18.19 -63.75
N PHE A 346 4.34 -18.32 -64.74
CA PHE A 346 5.78 -18.15 -64.58
C PHE A 346 6.12 -16.71 -64.15
N GLU A 347 5.54 -15.70 -64.80
CA GLU A 347 5.73 -14.29 -64.42
C GLU A 347 5.18 -13.98 -63.02
N LEU A 348 4.02 -14.52 -62.65
CA LEU A 348 3.52 -14.44 -61.27
C LEU A 348 4.50 -15.06 -60.26
N GLY A 349 5.16 -16.16 -60.64
CA GLY A 349 6.24 -16.78 -59.87
C GLY A 349 7.46 -15.87 -59.70
N ASN A 350 7.88 -15.20 -60.78
CA ASN A 350 9.01 -14.27 -60.76
C ASN A 350 8.72 -13.02 -59.92
N ILE A 351 7.52 -12.43 -60.07
CA ILE A 351 7.07 -11.28 -59.27
C ILE A 351 7.04 -11.63 -57.78
N LYS A 352 6.53 -12.82 -57.43
CA LYS A 352 6.53 -13.30 -56.04
C LYS A 352 7.93 -13.46 -55.46
N LYS A 353 8.88 -13.98 -56.23
CA LYS A 353 10.28 -14.05 -55.81
C LYS A 353 10.87 -12.65 -55.62
N ALA A 354 10.65 -11.73 -56.55
CA ALA A 354 11.14 -10.35 -56.45
C ALA A 354 10.55 -9.55 -55.27
N ILE A 355 9.30 -9.83 -54.87
CA ILE A 355 8.68 -9.24 -53.68
C ILE A 355 9.26 -9.84 -52.40
N LYS A 356 9.43 -11.16 -52.35
CA LYS A 356 9.86 -11.92 -51.17
C LYS A 356 11.35 -11.76 -50.87
N ASP A 357 12.19 -11.77 -51.89
CA ASP A 357 13.63 -11.70 -51.74
C ASP A 357 14.03 -10.26 -51.41
N LYS A 358 14.55 -10.06 -50.20
CA LYS A 358 15.20 -8.80 -49.84
C LYS A 358 16.58 -8.76 -50.48
N MET A 359 16.82 -7.77 -51.33
CA MET A 359 18.12 -7.63 -51.97
C MET A 359 19.18 -7.21 -50.94
N PRO A 360 20.46 -7.61 -51.10
CA PRO A 360 21.52 -7.33 -50.13
C PRO A 360 21.68 -5.84 -49.75
N PHE A 361 21.36 -4.92 -50.67
CA PHE A 361 21.39 -3.47 -50.41
C PHE A 361 20.25 -2.97 -49.51
N GLU A 362 19.16 -3.72 -49.32
CA GLU A 362 18.04 -3.34 -48.45
C GLU A 362 18.42 -3.38 -46.96
N TYR A 363 19.43 -4.18 -46.57
CA TYR A 363 19.83 -4.40 -45.18
C TYR A 363 20.73 -3.31 -44.58
N GLY A 364 21.05 -2.24 -45.32
CA GLY A 364 21.97 -1.21 -44.82
C GLY A 364 21.73 0.21 -45.33
N VAL A 365 20.64 0.46 -46.07
CA VAL A 365 20.28 1.83 -46.48
C VAL A 365 19.73 2.63 -45.30
N ASP A 366 18.95 2.00 -44.42
CA ASP A 366 18.37 2.67 -43.26
C ASP A 366 19.44 3.03 -42.21
N ASP A 367 20.33 2.10 -41.89
CA ASP A 367 21.47 2.36 -41.00
C ASP A 367 22.40 3.47 -41.54
N LYS A 368 22.60 3.53 -42.86
CA LYS A 368 23.36 4.62 -43.51
C LYS A 368 22.64 5.95 -43.42
N ILE A 369 21.31 5.98 -43.57
CA ILE A 369 20.52 7.22 -43.39
C ILE A 369 20.63 7.69 -41.95
N GLU A 370 20.46 6.81 -40.96
CA GLU A 370 20.56 7.15 -39.54
C GLU A 370 21.96 7.64 -39.17
N GLY A 371 23.02 6.99 -39.68
CA GLY A 371 24.40 7.41 -39.47
C GLY A 371 24.69 8.80 -40.04
N LEU A 372 24.23 9.08 -41.27
CA LEU A 372 24.38 10.39 -41.91
C LEU A 372 23.54 11.48 -41.21
N GLU A 373 22.39 11.14 -40.63
CA GLU A 373 21.58 12.08 -39.84
C GLU A 373 22.26 12.46 -38.52
N LYS A 374 22.87 11.49 -37.82
CA LYS A 374 23.70 11.75 -36.64
C LYS A 374 24.90 12.63 -37.00
N GLU A 375 25.61 12.32 -38.09
CA GLU A 375 26.73 13.15 -38.56
C GLU A 375 26.28 14.57 -38.90
N LEU A 376 25.15 14.74 -39.60
CA LEU A 376 24.60 16.05 -39.94
C LEU A 376 24.20 16.85 -38.70
N SER A 377 23.64 16.20 -37.68
CA SER A 377 23.32 16.82 -36.40
C SER A 377 24.58 17.35 -35.70
N CYS A 378 25.65 16.55 -35.63
CA CYS A 378 26.93 17.00 -35.07
C CYS A 378 27.54 18.16 -35.85
N ILE A 379 27.50 18.12 -37.18
CA ILE A 379 28.01 19.22 -38.04
C ILE A 379 27.19 20.50 -37.81
N ARG A 380 25.87 20.41 -37.68
CA ARG A 380 25.00 21.57 -37.42
C ARG A 380 25.27 22.20 -36.06
N ALA A 381 25.40 21.40 -35.00
CA ALA A 381 25.73 21.90 -33.66
C ALA A 381 27.09 22.64 -33.63
N LYS A 382 28.10 22.13 -34.35
CA LYS A 382 29.39 22.82 -34.49
C LYS A 382 29.28 24.15 -35.25
N LEU A 383 28.52 24.19 -36.34
CA LEU A 383 28.29 25.40 -37.12
C LEU A 383 27.45 26.46 -36.37
N GLU A 384 26.56 26.05 -35.47
CA GLU A 384 25.77 26.98 -34.65
C GLU A 384 26.64 27.82 -33.72
N LEU A 385 27.73 27.24 -33.18
CA LEU A 385 28.63 27.90 -32.23
C LEU A 385 29.86 28.56 -32.88
N MET A 386 30.20 28.17 -34.12
CA MET A 386 31.31 28.79 -34.86
C MET A 386 30.90 30.12 -35.51
N PRO A 387 31.73 31.18 -35.39
CA PRO A 387 31.48 32.48 -36.01
C PRO A 387 31.80 32.46 -37.52
N ASP A 388 30.85 32.94 -38.32
CA ASP A 388 30.99 33.11 -39.76
C ASP A 388 31.50 34.51 -40.11
N ILE A 389 32.81 34.64 -40.31
CA ILE A 389 33.47 35.92 -40.50
C ILE A 389 33.67 36.16 -41.99
N ASP A 390 32.92 37.10 -42.54
CA ASP A 390 33.04 37.55 -43.94
C ASP A 390 34.10 38.66 -44.09
N ASP A 391 34.72 38.73 -45.28
CA ASP A 391 35.76 39.70 -45.66
C ASP A 391 35.22 41.11 -45.92
N THR A 392 33.90 41.29 -45.92
CA THR A 392 33.26 42.59 -46.08
C THR A 392 33.67 43.58 -44.97
N VAL A 393 34.08 44.78 -45.38
CA VAL A 393 34.42 45.89 -44.47
C VAL A 393 33.12 46.47 -43.92
N LYS A 394 32.79 46.15 -42.65
CA LYS A 394 31.65 46.77 -41.95
C LYS A 394 31.99 48.20 -41.54
N ASN A 395 31.07 49.13 -41.76
CA ASN A 395 31.24 50.54 -41.39
C ASN A 395 31.19 50.69 -39.85
N ASP A 396 31.90 51.66 -39.28
CA ASP A 396 31.92 51.91 -37.83
C ASP A 396 30.52 52.18 -37.27
N LYS A 397 29.62 52.79 -38.07
CA LYS A 397 28.21 52.97 -37.71
C LYS A 397 27.47 51.64 -37.52
N GLU A 398 27.75 50.64 -38.34
CA GLU A 398 27.14 49.30 -38.24
C GLU A 398 27.69 48.54 -37.04
N ARG A 399 29.00 48.64 -36.78
CA ARG A 399 29.64 48.06 -35.58
C ARG A 399 29.09 48.65 -34.29
N LEU A 400 28.84 49.96 -34.25
CA LEU A 400 28.24 50.64 -33.09
C LEU A 400 26.78 50.24 -32.86
N ILE A 401 25.99 50.03 -33.92
CA ILE A 401 24.61 49.50 -33.80
C ILE A 401 24.63 48.08 -33.22
N SER A 402 25.51 47.21 -33.74
CA SER A 402 25.68 45.85 -33.23
C SER A 402 26.16 45.82 -31.76
N ILE A 403 27.01 46.76 -31.35
CA ILE A 403 27.38 46.95 -29.94
C ILE A 403 26.14 47.23 -29.09
N GLY A 404 25.24 48.11 -29.52
CA GLY A 404 24.01 48.43 -28.78
C GLY A 404 23.10 47.22 -28.59
N GLU A 405 22.89 46.44 -29.65
CA GLU A 405 22.10 45.21 -29.62
C GLU A 405 22.73 44.16 -28.68
N ILE A 406 24.02 43.89 -28.87
CA ILE A 406 24.78 42.92 -28.05
C ILE A 406 24.85 43.36 -26.59
N LYS A 407 25.01 44.65 -26.29
CA LYS A 407 25.01 45.18 -24.92
C LYS A 407 23.71 44.85 -24.19
N THR A 408 22.59 44.99 -24.89
CA THR A 408 21.25 44.77 -24.33
C THR A 408 21.02 43.28 -24.05
N GLU A 409 21.43 42.40 -24.96
CA GLU A 409 21.36 40.94 -24.77
C GLU A 409 22.32 40.45 -23.67
N PHE A 410 23.55 40.95 -23.65
CA PHE A 410 24.61 40.54 -22.73
C PHE A 410 24.34 40.95 -21.28
N LEU A 411 23.89 42.19 -21.04
CA LEU A 411 23.59 42.69 -19.69
C LEU A 411 22.41 41.97 -19.04
N LYS A 412 21.42 41.50 -19.84
CA LYS A 412 20.31 40.69 -19.33
C LYS A 412 20.77 39.36 -18.74
N ILE A 413 21.87 38.80 -19.23
CA ILE A 413 22.36 37.47 -18.89
C ILE A 413 23.40 37.53 -17.77
N ILE A 414 24.27 38.54 -17.75
CA ILE A 414 25.34 38.65 -16.75
C ILE A 414 24.85 39.01 -15.35
N ASN A 415 23.74 39.75 -15.23
CA ASN A 415 23.20 40.19 -13.94
C ASN A 415 22.40 39.12 -13.18
N GLN A 416 22.32 37.89 -13.70
CA GLN A 416 21.75 36.75 -13.00
C GLN A 416 22.86 36.07 -12.18
N GLU A 417 22.87 36.29 -10.86
CA GLU A 417 23.75 35.58 -9.92
C GLU A 417 23.10 34.25 -9.52
N HIS A 418 23.83 33.15 -9.69
CA HIS A 418 23.48 31.83 -9.17
C HIS A 418 24.71 31.26 -8.44
N SER A 419 24.57 30.91 -7.17
CA SER A 419 25.60 30.21 -6.40
C SER A 419 25.16 28.75 -6.18
N PRO A 420 25.66 27.78 -6.97
CA PRO A 420 25.32 26.37 -6.80
C PRO A 420 25.87 25.75 -5.50
N ASP A 421 26.94 26.32 -4.93
CA ASP A 421 27.65 25.74 -3.77
C ASP A 421 26.77 25.59 -2.51
N THR A 422 25.76 26.45 -2.32
CA THR A 422 24.88 26.42 -1.14
C THR A 422 23.91 25.25 -1.14
N VAL A 423 23.53 24.75 -2.31
CA VAL A 423 22.61 23.59 -2.44
C VAL A 423 23.35 22.29 -2.18
N ASP A 424 24.58 22.17 -2.67
CA ASP A 424 25.42 20.99 -2.44
C ASP A 424 25.79 20.80 -0.96
N GLU A 425 26.07 21.89 -0.24
CA GLU A 425 26.27 21.83 1.21
C GLU A 425 25.02 21.36 1.95
N SER A 426 23.84 21.81 1.52
CA SER A 426 22.55 21.41 2.10
C SER A 426 22.24 19.92 1.87
N ILE A 427 22.55 19.40 0.68
CA ILE A 427 22.42 17.97 0.36
C ILE A 427 23.35 17.14 1.26
N ARG A 428 24.64 17.48 1.33
CA ARG A 428 25.62 16.75 2.16
C ARG A 428 25.24 16.74 3.64
N ALA A 429 24.71 17.84 4.15
CA ALA A 429 24.22 17.92 5.53
C ALA A 429 23.05 16.95 5.77
N LYS A 430 22.10 16.88 4.85
CA LYS A 430 20.96 15.96 4.92
C LYS A 430 21.33 14.50 4.71
N GLU A 431 22.28 14.20 3.83
CA GLU A 431 22.84 12.85 3.66
C GLU A 431 23.52 12.35 4.94
N LYS A 432 24.22 13.24 5.65
CA LYS A 432 24.81 12.92 6.95
C LYS A 432 23.72 12.64 8.01
N GLU A 433 22.70 13.48 8.10
CA GLU A 433 21.54 13.25 8.98
C GLU A 433 20.85 11.90 8.67
N LEU A 434 20.70 11.57 7.38
CA LEU A 434 20.13 10.30 6.93
C LEU A 434 20.96 9.10 7.38
N LEU A 435 22.29 9.19 7.29
CA LEU A 435 23.20 8.13 7.73
C LEU A 435 23.08 7.91 9.24
N GLU A 436 23.12 8.98 10.03
CA GLU A 436 22.97 8.92 11.50
C GLU A 436 21.62 8.31 11.91
N LEU A 437 20.54 8.62 11.20
CA LEU A 437 19.23 8.01 11.43
C LEU A 437 19.18 6.53 11.03
N LYS A 438 19.82 6.15 9.91
CA LYS A 438 19.88 4.76 9.44
C LYS A 438 20.72 3.88 10.36
N ASP A 439 21.75 4.41 11.00
CA ASP A 439 22.57 3.67 11.96
C ASP A 439 21.80 3.28 13.24
N VAL A 440 20.81 4.09 13.64
CA VAL A 440 19.94 3.80 14.80
C VAL A 440 18.66 3.06 14.38
N TYR A 441 18.33 3.06 13.08
CA TYR A 441 17.16 2.38 12.54
C TYR A 441 17.39 0.87 12.48
N ASN A 442 16.60 0.13 13.23
CA ASN A 442 16.59 -1.33 13.13
C ASN A 442 15.59 -1.73 12.06
N SER A 443 16.05 -2.15 10.87
CA SER A 443 15.13 -2.62 9.83
C SER A 443 14.30 -3.78 10.36
N PRO A 444 12.97 -3.64 10.44
CA PRO A 444 12.12 -4.69 10.98
C PRO A 444 11.92 -5.84 9.99
N GLU A 445 12.57 -5.84 8.81
CA GLU A 445 12.36 -6.85 7.76
C GLU A 445 12.78 -8.25 8.22
N GLU A 446 13.95 -8.38 8.85
CA GLU A 446 14.43 -9.65 9.40
C GLU A 446 13.59 -10.06 10.62
N SER A 447 13.34 -9.11 11.54
CA SER A 447 12.46 -9.32 12.70
C SER A 447 11.05 -9.75 12.30
N LYS A 448 10.54 -9.24 11.17
CA LYS A 448 9.21 -9.57 10.63
C LYS A 448 9.16 -11.01 10.14
N ALA A 449 10.16 -11.47 9.40
CA ALA A 449 10.21 -12.86 8.94
C ALA A 449 10.22 -13.81 10.15
N THR A 450 11.11 -13.55 11.12
CA THR A 450 11.20 -14.34 12.36
C THR A 450 9.90 -14.31 13.17
N MET A 451 9.24 -13.15 13.27
CA MET A 451 7.95 -13.06 13.98
C MET A 451 6.82 -13.77 13.26
N ILE A 452 6.80 -13.78 11.93
CA ILE A 452 5.81 -14.56 11.17
C ILE A 452 6.05 -16.05 11.37
N ASP A 453 7.31 -16.50 11.38
CA ASP A 453 7.65 -17.89 11.67
C ASP A 453 7.24 -18.27 13.09
N ALA A 454 7.55 -17.44 14.09
CA ALA A 454 7.11 -17.63 15.46
C ALA A 454 5.57 -17.67 15.57
N LEU A 455 4.86 -16.76 14.90
CA LEU A 455 3.39 -16.79 14.83
C LEU A 455 2.88 -18.11 14.25
N ASN A 456 3.48 -18.59 13.14
CA ASN A 456 3.11 -19.87 12.55
C ASN A 456 3.31 -21.02 13.54
N ASP A 457 4.37 -21.01 14.35
CA ASP A 457 4.62 -22.05 15.37
C ASP A 457 3.58 -22.03 16.50
N TYR A 458 3.22 -20.85 17.01
CA TYR A 458 2.14 -20.72 17.99
C TYR A 458 0.80 -21.18 17.42
N VAL A 459 0.45 -20.73 16.21
CA VAL A 459 -0.77 -21.18 15.51
C VAL A 459 -0.76 -22.69 15.26
N GLN A 460 0.40 -23.25 14.91
CA GLN A 460 0.54 -24.70 14.67
C GLN A 460 0.24 -25.53 15.92
N THR A 461 0.56 -25.02 17.11
CA THR A 461 0.22 -25.66 18.39
C THR A 461 -1.29 -25.85 18.49
N TYR A 462 -2.07 -24.83 18.13
CA TYR A 462 -3.53 -24.86 18.18
C TYR A 462 -4.16 -25.66 17.03
N ILE A 463 -3.56 -25.65 15.83
CA ILE A 463 -3.97 -26.52 14.72
C ILE A 463 -3.86 -28.01 15.12
N LYS A 464 -2.80 -28.40 15.84
CA LYS A 464 -2.63 -29.78 16.32
C LYS A 464 -3.72 -30.18 17.31
N VAL A 465 -4.16 -29.26 18.16
CA VAL A 465 -5.29 -29.51 19.08
C VAL A 465 -6.59 -29.67 18.31
N ALA A 466 -6.81 -28.84 17.28
CA ALA A 466 -7.97 -28.89 16.41
C ALA A 466 -7.84 -29.89 15.24
N GLU A 467 -6.87 -30.82 15.27
CA GLU A 467 -6.54 -31.69 14.13
C GLU A 467 -7.76 -32.49 13.64
N SER A 468 -8.53 -33.06 14.58
CA SER A 468 -9.74 -33.83 14.23
C SER A 468 -10.89 -32.97 13.72
N ALA A 469 -10.88 -31.67 14.00
CA ALA A 469 -11.97 -30.76 13.63
C ALA A 469 -11.70 -30.04 12.29
N LEU A 470 -10.43 -29.99 11.86
CA LEU A 470 -9.98 -29.47 10.57
C LEU A 470 -10.00 -30.53 9.45
N ASP A 471 -10.66 -31.68 9.66
CA ASP A 471 -10.83 -32.77 8.70
C ASP A 471 -9.51 -33.14 7.97
N GLU A 472 -9.47 -32.99 6.64
CA GLU A 472 -8.28 -33.29 5.83
C GLU A 472 -7.12 -32.30 6.05
N TYR A 473 -7.41 -31.13 6.63
CA TYR A 473 -6.44 -30.05 6.88
C TYR A 473 -5.75 -30.14 8.24
N GLY A 474 -6.17 -31.04 9.14
CA GLY A 474 -5.58 -31.16 10.48
C GLY A 474 -4.07 -31.43 10.48
N ALA A 475 -3.56 -32.13 9.47
CA ALA A 475 -2.14 -32.42 9.29
C ALA A 475 -1.36 -31.34 8.51
N TYR A 476 -2.00 -30.21 8.16
CA TYR A 476 -1.37 -29.15 7.38
C TYR A 476 -0.56 -28.20 8.29
N LEU A 477 0.35 -27.47 7.64
CA LEU A 477 1.19 -26.47 8.29
C LEU A 477 0.54 -25.09 8.18
N ALA A 478 0.58 -24.35 9.29
CA ALA A 478 0.25 -22.94 9.35
C ALA A 478 1.14 -22.14 8.39
N THR A 479 0.54 -21.18 7.68
CA THR A 479 1.26 -20.20 6.87
C THR A 479 0.46 -18.92 6.85
N PHE A 480 0.87 -17.97 7.69
CA PHE A 480 0.25 -16.65 7.77
C PHE A 480 0.59 -15.78 6.56
N ASP A 481 -0.42 -15.27 5.86
CA ASP A 481 -0.25 -14.29 4.79
C ASP A 481 -0.25 -12.88 5.39
N TYR A 482 0.96 -12.34 5.60
CA TYR A 482 1.13 -11.03 6.21
C TYR A 482 0.48 -9.89 5.43
N ASN A 483 0.41 -9.95 4.10
CA ASN A 483 -0.15 -8.83 3.32
C ASN A 483 -1.67 -8.80 3.41
N LYS A 484 -2.30 -9.98 3.44
CA LYS A 484 -3.75 -10.12 3.56
C LYS A 484 -4.24 -10.19 5.01
N LYS A 485 -3.34 -10.41 5.97
CA LYS A 485 -3.64 -10.65 7.39
C LYS A 485 -4.58 -11.86 7.58
N VAL A 486 -4.32 -12.94 6.85
CA VAL A 486 -5.14 -14.18 6.92
C VAL A 486 -4.26 -15.39 7.17
N LEU A 487 -4.78 -16.36 7.92
CA LEU A 487 -4.16 -17.67 8.01
C LEU A 487 -4.42 -18.46 6.72
N LYS A 488 -3.41 -19.19 6.25
CA LYS A 488 -3.55 -20.23 5.23
C LYS A 488 -2.94 -21.52 5.75
N LEU A 489 -3.38 -22.64 5.18
CA LEU A 489 -2.83 -23.96 5.46
C LEU A 489 -2.13 -24.48 4.22
N ARG A 490 -1.01 -25.19 4.38
CA ARG A 490 -0.31 -25.88 3.28
C ARG A 490 0.13 -27.26 3.69
N LYS A 491 0.22 -28.19 2.73
CA LYS A 491 0.82 -29.51 2.99
C LYS A 491 2.30 -29.36 3.31
N SER A 492 2.82 -30.27 4.12
CA SER A 492 4.27 -30.37 4.33
C SER A 492 5.00 -30.51 2.99
N LYS A 493 6.09 -29.74 2.82
CA LYS A 493 6.90 -29.63 1.58
C LYS A 493 6.17 -29.09 0.34
N ALA A 494 4.91 -28.65 0.45
CA ALA A 494 4.21 -27.98 -0.65
C ALA A 494 4.54 -26.47 -0.67
N THR A 495 4.63 -25.92 -1.88
CA THR A 495 4.78 -24.47 -2.13
C THR A 495 3.44 -23.76 -2.28
N THR A 496 2.36 -24.51 -2.50
CA THR A 496 1.00 -23.98 -2.65
C THR A 496 0.18 -24.17 -1.38
N THR A 497 -0.73 -23.22 -1.14
CA THR A 497 -1.68 -23.27 -0.02
C THR A 497 -2.96 -23.98 -0.44
N ALA A 498 -3.65 -24.56 0.53
CA ALA A 498 -4.98 -25.15 0.36
C ALA A 498 -6.01 -24.08 -0.04
N ASN A 499 -6.98 -24.49 -0.87
CA ASN A 499 -8.17 -23.70 -1.14
C ASN A 499 -9.30 -24.19 -0.23
N ILE A 500 -9.36 -23.63 0.96
CA ILE A 500 -10.36 -23.97 1.98
C ILE A 500 -11.64 -23.19 1.69
N THR A 501 -12.78 -23.88 1.71
CA THR A 501 -14.10 -23.31 1.44
C THR A 501 -15.14 -23.59 2.51
N SER A 502 -14.84 -24.42 3.49
CA SER A 502 -15.76 -24.78 4.58
C SER A 502 -15.79 -23.69 5.64
N SER A 503 -16.99 -23.24 6.04
CA SER A 503 -17.17 -22.32 7.17
C SER A 503 -16.61 -22.90 8.48
N SER A 504 -16.73 -24.23 8.68
CA SER A 504 -16.15 -24.94 9.83
C SER A 504 -14.63 -24.82 9.88
N ASP A 505 -13.95 -25.00 8.75
CA ASP A 505 -12.50 -24.89 8.69
C ASP A 505 -12.04 -23.46 8.92
N HIS A 506 -12.74 -22.48 8.31
CA HIS A 506 -12.46 -21.06 8.55
C HIS A 506 -12.62 -20.71 10.03
N LEU A 507 -13.68 -21.15 10.70
CA LEU A 507 -13.85 -20.98 12.14
C LEU A 507 -12.62 -21.45 12.93
N PHE A 508 -12.16 -22.67 12.72
CA PHE A 508 -10.99 -23.17 13.44
C PHE A 508 -9.71 -22.42 13.08
N MET A 509 -9.55 -21.99 11.83
CA MET A 509 -8.43 -21.16 11.43
C MET A 509 -8.42 -19.80 12.12
N HIS A 510 -9.58 -19.16 12.29
CA HIS A 510 -9.73 -17.90 13.03
C HIS A 510 -9.36 -18.08 14.51
N LEU A 511 -9.94 -19.09 15.16
CA LEU A 511 -9.63 -19.41 16.55
C LEU A 511 -8.14 -19.70 16.74
N CYS A 512 -7.55 -20.58 15.92
CA CYS A 512 -6.13 -20.90 16.00
C CYS A 512 -5.25 -19.67 15.76
N LEU A 513 -5.61 -18.79 14.81
CA LEU A 513 -4.88 -17.56 14.57
C LEU A 513 -4.93 -16.63 15.79
N PHE A 514 -6.11 -16.33 16.32
CA PHE A 514 -6.26 -15.39 17.42
C PHE A 514 -5.62 -15.90 18.71
N LEU A 515 -5.80 -17.18 19.04
CA LEU A 515 -5.14 -17.80 20.19
C LEU A 515 -3.61 -17.80 20.01
N GLY A 516 -3.10 -18.16 18.82
CA GLY A 516 -1.67 -18.12 18.52
C GLY A 516 -1.08 -16.70 18.56
N MET A 517 -1.80 -15.72 18.02
CA MET A 517 -1.41 -14.31 18.10
C MET A 517 -1.36 -13.84 19.55
N HIS A 518 -2.40 -14.09 20.36
CA HIS A 518 -2.42 -13.65 21.76
C HIS A 518 -1.28 -14.27 22.57
N GLN A 519 -1.01 -15.57 22.42
CA GLN A 519 0.11 -16.19 23.12
C GLN A 519 1.45 -15.56 22.70
N LEU A 520 1.68 -15.33 21.41
CA LEU A 520 2.86 -14.62 20.92
C LEU A 520 2.99 -13.21 21.50
N ILE A 521 1.89 -12.45 21.51
CA ILE A 521 1.81 -11.06 21.99
C ILE A 521 2.16 -10.98 23.48
N ILE A 522 1.61 -11.88 24.30
CA ILE A 522 1.86 -11.93 25.74
C ILE A 522 3.32 -12.33 26.01
N ASN A 523 3.85 -13.30 25.27
CA ASN A 523 5.26 -13.73 25.37
C ASN A 523 6.23 -12.63 24.97
N ASN A 524 5.88 -11.83 23.95
CA ASN A 524 6.64 -10.65 23.53
C ASN A 524 6.42 -9.43 24.45
N GLN A 525 5.55 -9.54 25.45
CA GLN A 525 5.24 -8.47 26.41
C GLN A 525 4.73 -7.18 25.75
N VAL A 526 4.00 -7.30 24.65
CA VAL A 526 3.49 -6.15 23.90
C VAL A 526 2.42 -5.42 24.75
N PRO A 527 2.56 -4.11 25.01
CA PRO A 527 1.71 -3.41 25.97
C PRO A 527 0.39 -2.85 25.38
N TYR A 528 0.17 -2.99 24.08
CA TYR A 528 -0.96 -2.35 23.38
C TYR A 528 -2.20 -3.23 23.26
N ILE A 529 -2.07 -4.54 23.49
CA ILE A 529 -3.16 -5.51 23.33
C ILE A 529 -3.59 -6.00 24.71
N LEU A 530 -4.89 -5.92 25.00
CA LEU A 530 -5.42 -6.48 26.24
C LEU A 530 -5.32 -8.00 26.21
N PRO A 531 -4.94 -8.67 27.31
CA PRO A 531 -5.00 -10.13 27.43
C PRO A 531 -6.45 -10.64 27.61
N PHE A 532 -7.30 -10.31 26.65
CA PHE A 532 -8.71 -10.67 26.64
C PHE A 532 -9.21 -10.92 25.21
N LEU A 533 -10.16 -11.84 25.04
CA LEU A 533 -10.84 -12.07 23.76
C LEU A 533 -12.33 -12.31 23.98
N ILE A 534 -13.18 -11.58 23.25
CA ILE A 534 -14.60 -11.92 23.12
C ILE A 534 -14.87 -12.65 21.82
N VAL A 535 -15.60 -13.75 21.90
CA VAL A 535 -15.93 -14.61 20.76
C VAL A 535 -17.44 -14.80 20.72
N ASP A 536 -18.06 -14.36 19.63
CA ASP A 536 -19.51 -14.43 19.44
C ASP A 536 -19.90 -15.59 18.52
N GLN A 537 -20.69 -16.52 19.05
CA GLN A 537 -21.31 -17.65 18.35
C GLN A 537 -20.36 -18.51 17.49
N PRO A 538 -19.25 -19.02 18.02
CA PRO A 538 -18.37 -19.90 17.25
C PRO A 538 -19.03 -21.17 16.75
N SER A 539 -20.13 -21.63 17.37
CA SER A 539 -20.86 -22.80 16.86
C SER A 539 -21.76 -22.52 15.64
N ARG A 540 -21.92 -21.26 15.23
CA ARG A 540 -22.85 -20.82 14.16
C ARG A 540 -22.77 -21.67 12.89
N PRO A 541 -21.58 -22.07 12.38
CA PRO A 541 -21.48 -22.88 11.16
C PRO A 541 -22.20 -24.25 11.22
N TYR A 542 -22.47 -24.78 12.41
CA TYR A 542 -23.07 -26.11 12.60
C TYR A 542 -24.59 -26.07 12.80
N PHE A 543 -25.18 -24.88 12.95
CA PHE A 543 -26.61 -24.73 13.20
C PHE A 543 -27.37 -24.36 11.92
N ASN A 544 -28.38 -25.18 11.56
CA ASN A 544 -29.31 -24.85 10.49
C ASN A 544 -30.32 -23.79 10.96
N ASN A 545 -30.80 -22.93 10.04
CA ASN A 545 -31.73 -21.79 10.27
C ASN A 545 -33.11 -22.12 10.90
N SER A 546 -33.34 -23.32 11.42
CA SER A 546 -34.51 -23.67 12.22
C SER A 546 -34.49 -22.98 13.59
N THR A 547 -35.67 -22.80 14.19
CA THR A 547 -35.83 -22.32 15.58
C THR A 547 -34.96 -23.14 16.53
N PHE A 548 -33.89 -22.52 17.01
CA PHE A 548 -32.90 -23.14 17.88
C PHE A 548 -33.43 -23.24 19.33
N ASP A 549 -33.38 -24.45 19.89
CA ASP A 549 -33.70 -24.75 21.29
C ASP A 549 -32.43 -25.22 22.01
N TYR A 550 -31.97 -24.43 22.98
CA TYR A 550 -30.80 -24.68 23.81
C TYR A 550 -30.84 -26.06 24.47
N ASN A 551 -31.99 -26.48 25.01
CA ASN A 551 -32.11 -27.75 25.73
C ASN A 551 -31.94 -28.96 24.81
N LYS A 552 -32.20 -28.77 23.51
CA LYS A 552 -32.07 -29.78 22.47
C LYS A 552 -30.83 -29.57 21.61
N SER A 553 -29.91 -28.68 21.98
CA SER A 553 -28.76 -28.34 21.13
C SER A 553 -27.96 -29.58 20.70
N LYS A 554 -27.76 -30.53 21.62
CA LYS A 554 -27.05 -31.80 21.36
C LYS A 554 -27.82 -32.72 20.42
N GLU A 555 -29.15 -32.77 20.52
CA GLU A 555 -30.02 -33.57 19.66
C GLU A 555 -30.17 -32.95 18.27
N ASN A 556 -30.21 -31.61 18.20
CA ASN A 556 -30.33 -30.83 16.96
C ASN A 556 -29.07 -30.95 16.10
N LEU A 557 -27.89 -31.15 16.70
CA LEU A 557 -26.62 -31.41 16.02
C LEU A 557 -26.41 -32.91 15.68
N SER A 558 -27.49 -33.64 15.38
CA SER A 558 -27.52 -35.12 15.26
C SER A 558 -26.71 -35.73 14.10
N LYS A 559 -26.03 -34.93 13.27
CA LYS A 559 -24.89 -35.45 12.51
C LYS A 559 -23.72 -35.63 13.49
N LYS A 560 -23.32 -36.88 13.73
CA LYS A 560 -22.31 -37.27 14.74
C LYS A 560 -21.02 -36.44 14.75
N ASP A 561 -20.66 -35.82 13.64
CA ASP A 561 -19.44 -35.01 13.49
C ASP A 561 -19.59 -33.56 14.01
N ASP A 562 -20.76 -32.94 13.83
CA ASP A 562 -20.97 -31.52 14.15
C ASP A 562 -20.89 -31.25 15.67
N TRP A 563 -21.48 -32.13 16.50
CA TRP A 563 -21.37 -32.02 17.95
C TRP A 563 -19.94 -32.21 18.46
N ASN A 564 -19.15 -33.08 17.81
CA ASN A 564 -17.75 -33.28 18.17
C ASN A 564 -16.93 -32.02 17.82
N LYS A 565 -17.15 -31.41 16.65
CA LYS A 565 -16.52 -30.15 16.27
C LYS A 565 -16.85 -29.03 17.26
N VAL A 566 -18.10 -28.95 17.72
CA VAL A 566 -18.48 -28.01 18.79
C VAL A 566 -17.69 -28.28 20.08
N LYS A 567 -17.56 -29.53 20.53
CA LYS A 567 -16.73 -29.87 21.69
C LYS A 567 -15.26 -29.47 21.50
N GLU A 568 -14.72 -29.65 20.30
CA GLU A 568 -13.34 -29.28 19.98
C GLU A 568 -13.09 -27.76 20.07
N ILE A 569 -14.08 -26.90 19.82
CA ILE A 569 -13.97 -25.44 20.07
C ILE A 569 -13.62 -25.18 21.54
N PHE A 570 -14.34 -25.81 22.47
CA PHE A 570 -14.12 -25.62 23.91
C PHE A 570 -12.81 -26.25 24.36
N LYS A 571 -12.47 -27.44 23.87
CA LYS A 571 -11.20 -28.10 24.14
C LYS A 571 -10.00 -27.30 23.64
N LEU A 572 -10.13 -26.65 22.49
CA LEU A 572 -9.12 -25.73 21.97
C LEU A 572 -8.87 -24.57 22.92
N MET A 573 -9.93 -23.92 23.40
CA MET A 573 -9.81 -22.83 24.39
C MET A 573 -9.31 -23.34 25.75
N ASP A 574 -9.74 -24.51 26.21
CA ASP A 574 -9.27 -25.13 27.45
C ASP A 574 -7.76 -25.38 27.42
N THR A 575 -7.26 -25.92 26.30
CA THR A 575 -5.82 -26.16 26.08
C THR A 575 -5.03 -24.86 25.97
N TYR A 576 -5.60 -23.82 25.35
CA TYR A 576 -5.00 -22.48 25.35
C TYR A 576 -4.78 -21.97 26.77
N PHE A 577 -5.78 -22.12 27.64
CA PHE A 577 -5.65 -21.73 29.05
C PHE A 577 -4.63 -22.58 29.80
N ASP A 578 -4.55 -23.88 29.56
CA ASP A 578 -3.50 -24.71 30.17
C ASP A 578 -2.10 -24.19 29.81
N ASN A 579 -1.87 -23.82 28.55
CA ASN A 579 -0.59 -23.25 28.10
C ASN A 579 -0.31 -21.91 28.80
N ILE A 580 -1.24 -20.95 28.72
CA ILE A 580 -1.10 -19.60 29.31
C ILE A 580 -0.84 -19.67 30.82
N LEU A 581 -1.63 -20.47 31.54
CA LEU A 581 -1.53 -20.56 33.00
C LEU A 581 -0.25 -21.31 33.43
N SER A 582 0.23 -22.28 32.64
CA SER A 582 1.50 -22.96 32.91
C SER A 582 2.71 -22.02 32.82
N GLU A 583 2.60 -20.96 32.02
CA GLU A 583 3.61 -19.91 31.86
C GLU A 583 3.45 -18.76 32.90
N ASN A 584 2.56 -18.91 33.89
CA ASN A 584 2.18 -17.86 34.87
C ASN A 584 1.69 -16.57 34.20
N GLN A 585 0.99 -16.71 33.08
CA GLN A 585 0.36 -15.59 32.37
C GLN A 585 -1.13 -15.57 32.66
N HIS A 586 -1.75 -14.42 32.39
CA HIS A 586 -3.17 -14.20 32.63
C HIS A 586 -3.89 -13.92 31.33
N PHE A 587 -5.10 -14.44 31.20
CA PHE A 587 -5.96 -14.17 30.05
C PHE A 587 -7.43 -14.34 30.41
N GLN A 588 -8.32 -13.71 29.66
CA GLN A 588 -9.75 -13.93 29.79
C GLN A 588 -10.39 -14.15 28.42
N ILE A 589 -11.26 -15.14 28.32
CA ILE A 589 -12.17 -15.25 27.16
C ILE A 589 -13.59 -15.00 27.64
N ILE A 590 -14.38 -14.20 26.91
CA ILE A 590 -15.83 -14.15 27.04
C ILE A 590 -16.42 -14.80 25.79
N LEU A 591 -17.16 -15.89 25.99
CA LEU A 591 -17.74 -16.71 24.93
C LEU A 591 -19.25 -16.58 24.95
N LEU A 592 -19.82 -16.11 23.85
CA LEU A 592 -21.27 -15.97 23.67
C LEU A 592 -21.76 -17.11 22.79
N GLU A 593 -22.65 -17.95 23.31
CA GLU A 593 -22.92 -19.23 22.67
C GLU A 593 -24.38 -19.69 22.83
N HIS A 594 -24.75 -20.72 22.08
CA HIS A 594 -26.06 -21.32 22.02
C HIS A 594 -26.07 -22.76 22.51
N VAL A 595 -24.92 -23.42 22.67
CA VAL A 595 -24.89 -24.86 23.01
C VAL A 595 -25.02 -25.14 24.50
N SER A 596 -25.59 -26.30 24.82
CA SER A 596 -25.72 -26.79 26.20
C SER A 596 -24.37 -26.99 26.88
N THR A 597 -24.37 -26.93 28.21
CA THR A 597 -23.18 -27.17 29.04
C THR A 597 -22.49 -28.51 28.77
N ASP A 598 -23.18 -29.49 28.15
CA ASP A 598 -22.60 -30.76 27.72
C ASP A 598 -21.41 -30.62 26.77
N ALA A 599 -21.31 -29.50 26.04
CA ALA A 599 -20.21 -29.27 25.10
C ALA A 599 -18.86 -29.09 25.79
N TRP A 600 -18.82 -28.70 27.07
CA TRP A 600 -17.58 -28.44 27.81
C TRP A 600 -17.51 -29.09 29.19
N LYS A 601 -18.33 -30.11 29.45
CA LYS A 601 -18.33 -30.85 30.74
C LYS A 601 -16.97 -31.44 31.11
N GLU A 602 -16.12 -31.71 30.13
CA GLU A 602 -14.81 -32.35 30.29
C GLU A 602 -13.67 -31.32 30.42
N CYS A 603 -13.96 -30.01 30.33
CA CYS A 603 -12.97 -28.93 30.33
C CYS A 603 -12.83 -28.29 31.73
N ASN A 604 -11.61 -27.90 32.10
CA ASN A 604 -11.29 -27.41 33.45
C ASN A 604 -11.26 -25.88 33.57
N ASN A 605 -11.03 -25.19 32.46
CA ASN A 605 -10.82 -23.75 32.40
C ASN A 605 -12.07 -22.96 32.01
N ILE A 606 -13.23 -23.61 32.01
CA ILE A 606 -14.48 -23.02 31.57
C ILE A 606 -15.37 -22.67 32.76
N HIS A 607 -15.85 -21.44 32.79
CA HIS A 607 -16.80 -20.93 33.77
C HIS A 607 -18.11 -20.56 33.07
N LEU A 608 -19.21 -21.24 33.42
CA LEU A 608 -20.55 -20.79 33.05
C LEU A 608 -20.88 -19.51 33.84
N VAL A 609 -21.03 -18.39 33.13
CA VAL A 609 -21.49 -17.11 33.71
C VAL A 609 -22.99 -17.21 33.97
N GLU A 610 -23.78 -17.36 32.90
CA GLU A 610 -25.24 -17.46 32.97
C GLU A 610 -25.83 -18.19 31.76
N ILE A 611 -27.06 -18.69 31.92
CA ILE A 611 -27.87 -19.25 30.84
C ILE A 611 -29.03 -18.29 30.57
N PHE A 612 -29.11 -17.77 29.35
CA PHE A 612 -30.19 -16.91 28.89
C PHE A 612 -31.25 -17.75 28.18
N ASP A 613 -32.21 -18.25 28.96
CA ASP A 613 -33.32 -19.09 28.47
C ASP A 613 -34.39 -18.27 27.70
N GLY A 614 -34.44 -16.96 27.89
CA GLY A 614 -35.43 -16.06 27.29
C GLY A 614 -36.79 -16.06 27.98
N THR A 615 -37.01 -16.93 28.97
CA THR A 615 -38.28 -17.03 29.72
C THR A 615 -38.16 -16.49 31.12
N ASN A 616 -37.07 -16.82 31.83
CA ASN A 616 -36.80 -16.36 33.18
C ASN A 616 -35.56 -15.46 33.21
N ASN A 617 -34.64 -15.68 32.27
CA ASN A 617 -33.35 -15.01 32.25
C ASN A 617 -32.92 -14.65 30.83
N ALA A 618 -32.47 -13.41 30.67
CA ALA A 618 -31.92 -12.86 29.45
C ALA A 618 -31.03 -11.67 29.81
N LEU A 619 -30.43 -10.99 28.82
CA LEU A 619 -29.66 -9.79 29.12
C LEU A 619 -30.56 -8.69 29.71
N ILE A 620 -31.72 -8.44 29.09
CA ILE A 620 -32.82 -7.70 29.71
C ILE A 620 -33.80 -8.73 30.28
N PRO A 621 -33.94 -8.85 31.61
CA PRO A 621 -34.86 -9.80 32.19
C PRO A 621 -36.28 -9.60 31.66
N PRO A 622 -36.99 -10.68 31.27
CA PRO A 622 -38.39 -10.57 30.87
C PRO A 622 -39.22 -10.00 32.03
N LYS A 623 -40.22 -9.17 31.72
CA LYS A 623 -41.15 -8.68 32.74
C LYS A 623 -41.87 -9.88 33.34
N ASN A 624 -41.70 -10.12 34.63
CA ASN A 624 -42.55 -11.07 35.36
C ASN A 624 -43.99 -10.56 35.24
N ASN A 625 -44.82 -11.26 34.47
CA ASN A 625 -46.26 -10.98 34.40
C ASN A 625 -46.97 -11.36 35.70
#